data_AF-A0A5D0MUW7-F1
#
_entry.id   AF-A0A5D0MUW7-F1
#
_cell.length_a   1.000
_cell.length_b   1.000
_cell.length_c   1.000
_cell.angle_alpha   90.00
_cell.angle_beta   90.00
_cell.angle_gamma   90.00
#
_symmetry.space_group_name_H-M   'P 1'
#
loop_
_entity.id
_entity.type
_entity.pdbx_description
1 polymer ?
#
loop_
_entity_poly.entity_id
_entity_poly.type
_entity_poly.pdbx_seq_one_letter_code
_entity_poly.pdbx_strand_id
1 'polypeptide(L)'
;MLLDPETENDIAYELCQLLGRAILPVHGSDGPGAPAGTFGTAFFFSELIGATDDGEVVHEWLLTAAATTRTPYGEIGLRPSVTEPADAAAEPVELPDFADRWLDLPEVGLAAMPTGGLHGYADDRGWSWRTQQVTDAVAAPAEAVARVGAEPRSAFVLALGVGDDGSRPLEAVIERVARHGDEVRVTTELPVGYVGAPVFGVEAGPDGEVALRCLGLLLPATSGGHPVATFDRIRSALATATAGYR
;
A
#
# COMPACT_ATOMS: atom_id res chain seq x y z
N MET A 1 -6.05 19.83 -7.39
CA MET A 1 -5.47 20.45 -8.58
C MET A 1 -5.43 19.38 -9.66
N LEU A 2 -5.72 19.74 -10.91
CA LEU A 2 -5.41 18.90 -12.06
C LEU A 2 -4.05 19.33 -12.60
N LEU A 3 -3.19 18.37 -12.85
CA LEU A 3 -1.90 18.58 -13.50
C LEU A 3 -2.06 18.49 -15.02
N ASP A 4 -1.12 19.07 -15.75
CA ASP A 4 -1.02 18.82 -17.18
C ASP A 4 -0.48 17.39 -17.44
N PRO A 5 -0.75 16.79 -18.60
CA PRO A 5 -0.38 15.40 -18.87
C PRO A 5 1.13 15.12 -18.85
N GLU A 6 1.98 16.09 -19.15
CA GLU A 6 3.44 15.90 -19.12
C GLU A 6 3.89 15.71 -17.66
N THR A 7 3.45 16.63 -16.79
CA THR A 7 3.71 16.53 -15.34
C THR A 7 3.11 15.25 -14.73
N GLU A 8 1.92 14.81 -15.14
CA GLU A 8 1.34 13.54 -14.66
C GLU A 8 2.22 12.34 -15.05
N ASN A 9 2.72 12.28 -16.28
CA ASN A 9 3.57 11.18 -16.73
C ASN A 9 4.93 11.15 -16.02
N ASP A 10 5.54 12.31 -15.82
CA ASP A 10 6.82 12.44 -15.11
C ASP A 10 6.68 11.94 -13.66
N ILE A 11 5.60 12.34 -12.97
CA ILE A 11 5.30 11.87 -11.62
C ILE A 11 5.07 10.35 -11.58
N ALA A 12 4.29 9.80 -12.52
CA ALA A 12 4.03 8.37 -12.56
C ALA A 12 5.33 7.57 -12.74
N TYR A 13 6.22 8.05 -13.61
CA TYR A 13 7.54 7.46 -13.82
C TYR A 13 8.39 7.52 -12.54
N GLU A 14 8.49 8.68 -11.89
CA GLU A 14 9.27 8.85 -10.66
C GLU A 14 8.71 8.02 -9.49
N LEU A 15 7.39 7.88 -9.36
CA LEU A 15 6.77 7.02 -8.35
C LEU A 15 7.21 5.56 -8.49
N CYS A 16 7.27 5.05 -9.71
CA CYS A 16 7.78 3.70 -9.97
C CYS A 16 9.25 3.54 -9.54
N GLN A 17 10.08 4.57 -9.72
CA GLN A 17 11.51 4.51 -9.36
C GLN A 17 11.75 4.66 -7.85
N LEU A 18 11.01 5.56 -7.20
CA LEU A 18 11.21 5.95 -5.81
C LEU A 18 10.43 5.10 -4.82
N LEU A 19 9.27 4.58 -5.22
CA LEU A 19 8.38 3.81 -4.35
C LEU A 19 7.98 2.47 -4.96
N GLY A 20 8.53 2.10 -6.13
CA GLY A 20 8.30 0.79 -6.72
C GLY A 20 8.73 -0.36 -5.81
N ARG A 21 9.69 -0.14 -4.89
CA ARG A 21 10.09 -1.13 -3.87
C ARG A 21 9.30 -1.03 -2.56
N ALA A 22 8.32 -0.13 -2.49
CA ALA A 22 7.39 -0.03 -1.37
C ALA A 22 6.33 -1.13 -1.41
N ILE A 23 6.08 -1.72 -2.58
CA ILE A 23 4.89 -2.55 -2.80
C ILE A 23 5.22 -4.01 -3.14
N LEU A 24 4.38 -4.92 -2.66
CA LEU A 24 4.46 -6.35 -2.86
C LEU A 24 3.14 -6.89 -3.42
N PRO A 25 3.17 -7.84 -4.36
CA PRO A 25 1.97 -8.50 -4.83
C PRO A 25 1.53 -9.48 -3.76
N VAL A 26 0.25 -9.43 -3.43
CA VAL A 26 -0.38 -10.37 -2.49
C VAL A 26 -1.48 -11.11 -3.23
N HIS A 27 -1.62 -12.39 -2.94
CA HIS A 27 -2.77 -13.15 -3.41
C HIS A 27 -3.17 -14.21 -2.38
N GLY A 28 -4.46 -14.56 -2.40
CA GLY A 28 -5.05 -15.54 -1.50
C GLY A 28 -5.64 -16.71 -2.28
N SER A 29 -5.60 -17.91 -1.71
CA SER A 29 -6.17 -19.14 -2.29
C SER A 29 -6.71 -20.08 -1.21
N ASP A 30 -7.43 -21.13 -1.64
CA ASP A 30 -7.98 -22.14 -0.73
C ASP A 30 -6.92 -23.11 -0.16
N GLY A 31 -5.69 -23.06 -0.67
CA GLY A 31 -4.58 -23.89 -0.21
C GLY A 31 -3.35 -23.83 -1.12
N PRO A 32 -2.23 -24.46 -0.70
CA PRO A 32 -1.01 -24.48 -1.49
C PRO A 32 -1.23 -25.05 -2.89
N GLY A 33 -0.79 -24.33 -3.92
CA GLY A 33 -0.95 -24.72 -5.33
C GLY A 33 -2.38 -24.63 -5.89
N ALA A 34 -3.37 -24.19 -5.10
CA ALA A 34 -4.70 -23.87 -5.60
C ALA A 34 -4.68 -22.57 -6.42
N PRO A 35 -5.58 -22.39 -7.40
CA PRO A 35 -5.71 -21.12 -8.11
C PRO A 35 -5.95 -19.97 -7.13
N ALA A 36 -5.31 -18.83 -7.39
CA ALA A 36 -5.55 -17.63 -6.61
C ALA A 36 -7.02 -17.17 -6.76
N GLY A 37 -7.71 -17.04 -5.63
CA GLY A 37 -9.07 -16.52 -5.53
C GLY A 37 -9.12 -15.00 -5.33
N THR A 38 -8.06 -14.40 -4.79
CA THR A 38 -7.94 -12.95 -4.60
C THR A 38 -6.57 -12.46 -5.06
N PHE A 39 -6.53 -11.25 -5.62
CA PHE A 39 -5.30 -10.56 -5.99
C PHE A 39 -5.32 -9.15 -5.42
N GLY A 40 -4.20 -8.72 -4.86
CA GLY A 40 -4.04 -7.37 -4.35
C GLY A 40 -2.59 -6.90 -4.36
N THR A 41 -2.43 -5.66 -3.95
CA THR A 41 -1.14 -5.04 -3.66
C THR A 41 -1.07 -4.78 -2.17
N ALA A 42 0.09 -5.00 -1.57
CA ALA A 42 0.41 -4.54 -0.23
C ALA A 42 1.56 -3.55 -0.28
N PHE A 43 1.68 -2.67 0.70
CA PHE A 43 2.80 -1.74 0.77
C PHE A 43 3.34 -1.54 2.18
N PHE A 44 4.64 -1.27 2.26
CA PHE A 44 5.31 -1.00 3.52
C PHE A 44 5.01 0.42 4.00
N PHE A 45 4.58 0.53 5.24
CA PHE A 45 4.37 1.78 5.95
C PHE A 45 5.21 1.78 7.24
N SER A 46 5.92 2.87 7.50
CA SER A 46 6.65 3.08 8.75
C SER A 46 6.20 4.34 9.47
N GLU A 47 5.95 4.17 10.77
CA GLU A 47 5.54 5.22 11.70
C GLU A 47 6.59 5.39 12.79
N LEU A 48 7.05 6.63 13.00
CA LEU A 48 7.94 6.97 14.10
C LEU A 48 7.12 7.05 15.39
N ILE A 49 7.32 6.09 16.29
CA ILE A 49 6.58 6.02 17.56
C ILE A 49 7.29 6.72 18.71
N GLY A 50 8.58 7.01 18.57
CA GLY A 50 9.34 7.77 19.55
C GLY A 50 10.83 7.85 19.22
N ALA A 51 11.57 8.55 20.09
CA ALA A 51 13.02 8.56 20.07
C ALA A 51 13.53 8.16 21.46
N THR A 52 14.56 7.33 21.47
CA THR A 52 15.31 6.90 22.66
C THR A 52 16.76 7.36 22.54
N ASP A 53 17.54 7.23 23.61
CA ASP A 53 18.98 7.53 23.58
C ASP A 53 19.73 6.64 22.57
N ASP A 54 19.18 5.46 22.24
CA ASP A 54 19.73 4.50 21.28
C ASP A 54 19.21 4.70 19.84
N GLY A 55 18.30 5.67 19.62
CA GLY A 55 17.79 6.04 18.30
C GLY A 55 16.26 6.11 18.19
N GLU A 56 15.80 6.29 16.96
CA GLU A 56 14.38 6.32 16.61
C GLU A 56 13.74 4.95 16.75
N VAL A 57 12.56 4.90 17.38
CA VAL A 57 11.74 3.70 17.50
C VAL A 57 10.65 3.78 16.43
N VAL A 58 10.65 2.82 15.52
CA VAL A 58 9.76 2.79 14.35
C VAL A 58 8.90 1.54 14.41
N HIS A 59 7.60 1.69 14.16
CA HIS A 59 6.74 0.57 13.82
C HIS A 59 6.63 0.45 12.31
N GLU A 60 6.91 -0.75 11.80
CA GLU A 60 6.77 -1.05 10.38
C GLU A 60 5.64 -2.06 10.16
N TRP A 61 4.79 -1.73 9.19
CA TRP A 61 3.63 -2.50 8.79
C TRP A 61 3.69 -2.79 7.31
N LEU A 62 3.21 -3.96 6.93
CA LEU A 62 2.75 -4.24 5.58
C LEU A 62 1.23 -4.04 5.57
N LEU A 63 0.74 -3.14 4.71
CA LEU A 63 -0.66 -2.74 4.63
C LEU A 63 -1.30 -3.26 3.34
N THR A 64 -2.50 -3.84 3.41
CA THR A 64 -3.31 -4.20 2.24
C THR A 64 -4.81 -4.03 2.55
N ALA A 65 -5.70 -4.19 1.57
CA ALA A 65 -7.13 -4.16 1.84
C ALA A 65 -7.59 -5.46 2.53
N ALA A 66 -8.43 -5.37 3.56
CA ALA A 66 -8.94 -6.55 4.29
C ALA A 66 -9.65 -7.58 3.40
N ALA A 67 -10.14 -7.18 2.22
CA ALA A 67 -10.77 -8.10 1.28
C ALA A 67 -9.77 -9.09 0.62
N THR A 68 -8.47 -8.79 0.63
CA THR A 68 -7.45 -9.61 -0.05
C THR A 68 -6.86 -10.69 0.86
N THR A 69 -7.14 -10.66 2.17
CA THR A 69 -6.46 -11.48 3.19
C THR A 69 -7.34 -12.53 3.88
N ARG A 70 -8.58 -12.73 3.43
CA ARG A 70 -9.57 -13.59 4.13
C ARG A 70 -9.47 -15.08 3.82
N THR A 71 -8.60 -15.47 2.90
CA THR A 71 -8.43 -16.86 2.50
C THR A 71 -7.59 -17.63 3.53
N PRO A 72 -7.71 -18.96 3.60
CA PRO A 72 -6.93 -19.77 4.55
C PRO A 72 -5.43 -19.80 4.19
N TYR A 73 -5.09 -19.61 2.91
CA TYR A 73 -3.72 -19.58 2.43
C TYR A 73 -3.49 -18.32 1.59
N GLY A 74 -2.26 -17.85 1.56
CA GLY A 74 -1.85 -16.72 0.75
C GLY A 74 -0.35 -16.66 0.56
N GLU A 75 0.04 -15.81 -0.37
CA GLU A 75 1.42 -15.64 -0.76
C GLU A 75 1.75 -14.16 -0.95
N ILE A 76 2.96 -13.80 -0.56
CA ILE A 76 3.57 -12.50 -0.88
C ILE A 76 4.64 -12.77 -1.94
N GLY A 77 4.38 -12.34 -3.16
CA GLY A 77 5.35 -12.50 -4.24
C GLY A 77 6.55 -11.57 -4.06
N LEU A 78 7.71 -11.99 -4.56
CA LEU A 78 8.96 -11.25 -4.44
C LEU A 78 9.43 -10.85 -5.83
N ARG A 79 9.83 -9.58 -5.97
CA ARG A 79 10.53 -9.09 -7.17
C ARG A 79 12.02 -9.03 -6.86
N PRO A 80 12.91 -9.22 -7.86
CA PRO A 80 14.35 -9.12 -7.64
C PRO A 80 14.79 -7.80 -7.02
N SER A 81 14.07 -6.73 -7.30
CA SER A 81 14.38 -5.40 -6.79
C SER A 81 14.13 -5.23 -5.29
N VAL A 82 13.31 -6.07 -4.64
CA VAL A 82 12.97 -5.94 -3.21
C VAL A 82 13.83 -6.81 -2.28
N THR A 83 14.82 -7.52 -2.82
CA THR A 83 15.74 -8.36 -2.05
C THR A 83 17.19 -7.88 -2.21
N GLU A 84 18.02 -8.15 -1.20
CA GLU A 84 19.47 -8.00 -1.27
C GLU A 84 20.14 -9.30 -0.79
N PRO A 85 20.94 -9.98 -1.63
CA PRO A 85 21.19 -9.68 -3.05
C PRO A 85 19.93 -9.69 -3.92
N ALA A 86 20.01 -9.01 -5.08
CA ALA A 86 18.96 -9.14 -6.08
C ALA A 86 18.80 -10.62 -6.50
N ASP A 87 17.57 -11.06 -6.74
CA ASP A 87 17.20 -12.45 -7.07
C ASP A 87 17.49 -13.49 -5.96
N ALA A 88 17.84 -13.06 -4.74
CA ALA A 88 18.14 -13.99 -3.66
C ALA A 88 16.92 -14.81 -3.18
N ALA A 89 15.70 -14.32 -3.46
CA ALA A 89 14.46 -15.06 -3.22
C ALA A 89 13.69 -15.23 -4.53
N ALA A 90 13.76 -16.43 -5.09
CA ALA A 90 13.05 -16.80 -6.33
C ALA A 90 11.59 -17.23 -6.09
N GLU A 91 11.29 -17.69 -4.87
CA GLU A 91 9.96 -18.19 -4.48
C GLU A 91 9.20 -17.14 -3.65
N PRO A 92 7.86 -17.10 -3.73
CA PRO A 92 7.05 -16.25 -2.87
C PRO A 92 7.20 -16.61 -1.39
N VAL A 93 6.85 -15.67 -0.50
CA VAL A 93 6.64 -15.99 0.92
C VAL A 93 5.29 -16.66 1.06
N GLU A 94 5.30 -17.96 1.32
CA GLU A 94 4.12 -18.76 1.60
C GLU A 94 3.61 -18.51 3.02
N LEU A 95 2.32 -18.23 3.16
CA LEU A 95 1.68 -17.89 4.42
C LEU A 95 0.50 -18.83 4.69
N PRO A 96 0.72 -19.96 5.39
CA PRO A 96 -0.37 -20.74 5.96
C PRO A 96 -1.05 -19.94 7.08
N ASP A 97 -2.33 -20.24 7.29
CA ASP A 97 -3.23 -19.50 8.20
C ASP A 97 -3.24 -18.01 7.84
N PHE A 98 -3.38 -17.73 6.54
CA PHE A 98 -3.07 -16.42 5.97
C PHE A 98 -3.85 -15.29 6.64
N ALA A 99 -5.15 -15.47 6.87
CA ALA A 99 -5.98 -14.49 7.58
C ALA A 99 -5.44 -14.14 8.98
N ASP A 100 -4.90 -15.13 9.71
CA ASP A 100 -4.37 -14.94 11.07
C ASP A 100 -3.02 -14.19 11.08
N ARG A 101 -2.38 -14.02 9.92
CA ARG A 101 -1.14 -13.23 9.79
C ARG A 101 -1.40 -11.73 9.75
N TRP A 102 -2.65 -11.31 9.60
CA TRP A 102 -3.03 -9.90 9.50
C TRP A 102 -3.90 -9.49 10.68
N LEU A 103 -3.63 -8.30 11.20
CA LEU A 103 -4.58 -7.56 11.99
C LEU A 103 -5.69 -7.05 11.07
N ASP A 104 -6.90 -7.64 11.20
CA ASP A 104 -8.08 -7.18 10.47
C ASP A 104 -8.68 -5.93 11.14
N LEU A 105 -8.82 -4.85 10.36
CA LEU A 105 -9.32 -3.55 10.78
C LEU A 105 -10.54 -3.18 9.90
N PRO A 106 -11.69 -3.84 10.11
CA PRO A 106 -12.85 -3.73 9.23
C PRO A 106 -13.48 -2.34 9.22
N GLU A 107 -13.31 -1.53 10.26
CA GLU A 107 -13.80 -0.15 10.36
C GLU A 107 -13.19 0.80 9.33
N VAL A 108 -12.04 0.43 8.76
CA VAL A 108 -11.35 1.14 7.68
C VAL A 108 -11.11 0.26 6.46
N GLY A 109 -11.55 -1.01 6.48
CA GLY A 109 -11.35 -1.96 5.38
C GLY A 109 -9.89 -2.36 5.16
N LEU A 110 -9.05 -2.24 6.18
CA LEU A 110 -7.60 -2.44 6.14
C LEU A 110 -7.22 -3.79 6.77
N ALA A 111 -6.18 -4.43 6.24
CA ALA A 111 -5.44 -5.48 6.91
C ALA A 111 -3.98 -5.02 7.09
N ALA A 112 -3.43 -5.22 8.28
CA ALA A 112 -2.07 -4.81 8.62
C ALA A 112 -1.25 -5.96 9.21
N MET A 113 -0.04 -6.19 8.70
CA MET A 113 0.89 -7.21 9.20
C MET A 113 2.15 -6.54 9.75
N PRO A 114 2.55 -6.78 11.01
CA PRO A 114 3.87 -6.39 11.51
C PRO A 114 4.98 -7.08 10.69
N THR A 115 5.99 -6.34 10.26
CA THR A 115 7.02 -6.86 9.34
C THR A 115 8.15 -7.64 10.02
N GLY A 116 8.24 -7.62 11.35
CA GLY A 116 9.33 -8.28 12.08
C GLY A 116 9.47 -9.77 11.72
N GLY A 117 8.35 -10.48 11.52
CA GLY A 117 8.36 -11.88 11.06
C GLY A 117 8.86 -12.05 9.63
N LEU A 118 8.62 -11.07 8.74
CA LEU A 118 9.12 -11.08 7.36
C LEU A 118 10.63 -10.82 7.31
N HIS A 119 11.15 -9.95 8.17
CA HIS A 119 12.60 -9.73 8.31
C HIS A 119 13.29 -10.99 8.81
N GLY A 120 12.78 -11.61 9.88
CA GLY A 120 13.31 -12.90 10.36
C GLY A 120 13.25 -14.01 9.30
N TYR A 121 12.16 -14.08 8.52
CA TYR A 121 12.04 -15.04 7.41
C TYR A 121 13.15 -14.88 6.36
N ALA A 122 13.50 -13.63 6.03
CA ALA A 122 14.54 -13.29 5.08
C ALA A 122 15.94 -13.63 5.64
N ASP A 123 16.21 -13.23 6.88
CA ASP A 123 17.47 -13.50 7.59
C ASP A 123 17.77 -15.01 7.68
N ASP A 124 16.76 -15.81 8.02
CA ASP A 124 16.86 -17.28 8.08
C ASP A 124 17.22 -17.92 6.72
N ARG A 125 16.98 -17.19 5.62
CA ARG A 125 17.25 -17.60 4.23
C ARG A 125 18.45 -16.89 3.62
N GLY A 126 19.17 -16.07 4.38
CA GLY A 126 20.41 -15.43 3.97
C GLY A 126 20.25 -14.27 2.98
N TRP A 127 19.11 -13.59 3.00
CA TRP A 127 18.86 -12.37 2.23
C TRP A 127 18.17 -11.32 3.10
N SER A 128 18.14 -10.07 2.65
CA SER A 128 17.47 -8.98 3.37
C SER A 128 16.52 -8.20 2.47
N TRP A 129 15.54 -7.54 3.08
CA TRP A 129 14.60 -6.69 2.37
C TRP A 129 15.27 -5.40 1.90
N ARG A 130 15.07 -5.07 0.63
CA ARG A 130 15.52 -3.81 0.02
C ARG A 130 14.32 -2.95 -0.33
N THR A 131 13.57 -2.55 0.68
CA THR A 131 12.27 -1.86 0.51
C THR A 131 12.43 -0.34 0.57
N GLN A 132 11.41 0.37 0.09
CA GLN A 132 11.28 1.83 0.23
C GLN A 132 9.94 2.10 0.87
N GLN A 133 9.92 2.35 2.18
CA GLN A 133 8.68 2.47 2.92
C GLN A 133 7.97 3.80 2.61
N VAL A 134 6.64 3.79 2.66
CA VAL A 134 5.88 5.02 2.87
C VAL A 134 6.13 5.44 4.31
N THR A 135 6.86 6.53 4.52
CA THR A 135 7.17 7.05 5.87
C THR A 135 6.13 8.08 6.31
N ASP A 136 6.20 8.52 7.56
CA ASP A 136 5.38 9.64 8.05
C ASP A 136 5.54 10.93 7.25
N ALA A 137 6.70 11.13 6.60
CA ALA A 137 6.95 12.27 5.74
C ALA A 137 6.18 12.20 4.41
N VAL A 138 5.76 11.01 3.97
CA VAL A 138 5.02 10.79 2.72
C VAL A 138 3.54 10.55 2.98
N ALA A 139 3.19 9.86 4.06
CA ALA A 139 1.81 9.63 4.48
C ALA A 139 1.07 10.95 4.73
N ALA A 140 -0.14 11.07 4.18
CA ALA A 140 -0.93 12.29 4.28
C ALA A 140 -1.38 12.53 5.73
N PRO A 141 -1.09 13.70 6.31
CA PRO A 141 -1.69 14.08 7.58
C PRO A 141 -3.19 14.38 7.41
N ALA A 142 -3.93 14.42 8.52
CA ALA A 142 -5.38 14.64 8.50
C ALA A 142 -5.78 15.92 7.77
N GLU A 143 -4.98 16.98 7.90
CA GLU A 143 -5.20 18.26 7.22
C GLU A 143 -5.09 18.11 5.70
N ALA A 144 -4.16 17.29 5.20
CA ALA A 144 -4.00 17.03 3.78
C ALA A 144 -5.17 16.22 3.21
N VAL A 145 -5.64 15.21 3.95
CA VAL A 145 -6.85 14.45 3.60
C VAL A 145 -8.10 15.35 3.61
N ALA A 146 -8.23 16.24 4.61
CA ALA A 146 -9.34 17.18 4.72
C ALA A 146 -9.36 18.20 3.57
N ARG A 147 -8.21 18.52 2.97
CA ARG A 147 -8.12 19.38 1.78
C ARG A 147 -8.74 18.73 0.53
N VAL A 148 -8.93 17.41 0.48
CA VAL A 148 -9.61 16.74 -0.64
C VAL A 148 -11.10 17.09 -0.62
N GLY A 149 -11.52 17.90 -1.59
CA GLY A 149 -12.91 18.33 -1.77
C GLY A 149 -13.65 17.51 -2.84
N ALA A 150 -14.86 17.94 -3.18
CA ALA A 150 -15.70 17.28 -4.19
C ALA A 150 -15.20 17.44 -5.63
N GLU A 151 -14.37 18.46 -5.89
CA GLU A 151 -13.77 18.65 -7.21
C GLU A 151 -12.65 17.62 -7.46
N PRO A 152 -12.68 16.88 -8.59
CA PRO A 152 -11.66 15.91 -8.94
C PRO A 152 -10.25 16.53 -9.04
N ARG A 153 -9.26 15.77 -8.57
CA ARG A 153 -7.84 16.15 -8.57
C ARG A 153 -6.99 15.00 -9.10
N SER A 154 -5.82 15.31 -9.67
CA SER A 154 -4.87 14.29 -10.09
C SER A 154 -4.43 13.45 -8.90
N ALA A 155 -4.46 12.14 -9.09
CA ALA A 155 -4.01 11.13 -8.15
C ALA A 155 -3.26 10.04 -8.89
N PHE A 156 -2.45 9.29 -8.16
CA PHE A 156 -1.65 8.20 -8.71
C PHE A 156 -1.86 6.96 -7.86
N VAL A 157 -2.10 5.82 -8.51
CA VAL A 157 -2.18 4.54 -7.82
C VAL A 157 -0.99 3.70 -8.24
N LEU A 158 -0.14 3.35 -7.28
CA LEU A 158 1.06 2.54 -7.51
C LEU A 158 0.74 1.09 -7.13
N ALA A 159 0.58 0.23 -8.13
CA ALA A 159 0.02 -1.10 -7.96
C ALA A 159 0.82 -2.18 -8.67
N LEU A 160 0.48 -3.43 -8.38
CA LEU A 160 0.92 -4.60 -9.12
C LEU A 160 -0.29 -5.23 -9.77
N GLY A 161 -0.46 -4.96 -11.07
CA GLY A 161 -1.55 -5.48 -11.89
C GLY A 161 -1.49 -7.00 -12.01
N VAL A 162 -2.42 -7.57 -12.79
CA VAL A 162 -2.40 -8.99 -13.16
C VAL A 162 -2.37 -9.08 -14.68
N GLY A 163 -1.24 -9.53 -15.22
CA GLY A 163 -1.06 -9.76 -16.65
C GLY A 163 -1.77 -11.03 -17.12
N ASP A 164 -2.02 -11.14 -18.42
CA ASP A 164 -2.68 -12.30 -19.04
C ASP A 164 -1.89 -13.61 -18.84
N ASP A 165 -0.58 -13.51 -18.63
CA ASP A 165 0.34 -14.61 -18.34
C ASP A 165 0.47 -14.91 -16.84
N GLY A 166 -0.31 -14.23 -15.99
CA GLY A 166 -0.24 -14.31 -14.53
C GLY A 166 0.88 -13.46 -13.92
N SER A 167 1.66 -12.72 -14.71
CA SER A 167 2.67 -11.80 -14.20
C SER A 167 2.06 -10.68 -13.37
N ARG A 168 2.88 -10.06 -12.51
CA ARG A 168 2.48 -8.96 -11.63
C ARG A 168 3.28 -7.69 -11.96
N PRO A 169 2.99 -7.00 -13.08
CA PRO A 169 3.73 -5.83 -13.53
C PRO A 169 3.59 -4.65 -12.55
N LEU A 170 4.70 -3.91 -12.34
CA LEU A 170 4.69 -2.65 -11.59
C LEU A 170 4.06 -1.56 -12.45
N GLU A 171 2.99 -0.95 -11.94
CA GLU A 171 2.20 0.04 -12.66
C GLU A 171 1.96 1.27 -11.77
N ALA A 172 2.10 2.46 -12.35
CA ALA A 172 1.62 3.71 -11.77
C ALA A 172 0.57 4.29 -12.72
N VAL A 173 -0.70 4.29 -12.30
CA VAL A 173 -1.79 4.84 -13.10
C VAL A 173 -2.17 6.23 -12.64
N ILE A 174 -2.45 7.09 -13.60
CA ILE A 174 -2.91 8.45 -13.40
C ILE A 174 -4.43 8.41 -13.33
N GLU A 175 -4.96 8.82 -12.18
CA GLU A 175 -6.38 8.75 -11.88
C GLU A 175 -6.88 10.05 -11.28
N ARG A 176 -8.18 10.06 -10.94
CA ARG A 176 -8.83 11.19 -10.28
C ARG A 176 -9.34 10.81 -8.91
N VAL A 177 -8.99 11.64 -7.93
CA VAL A 177 -9.49 11.54 -6.57
C VAL A 177 -10.45 12.68 -6.27
N ALA A 178 -11.58 12.36 -5.64
CA ALA A 178 -12.57 13.34 -5.19
C ALA A 178 -13.24 12.85 -3.90
N ARG A 179 -13.81 13.81 -3.14
CA ARG A 179 -14.64 13.51 -1.99
C ARG A 179 -16.10 13.31 -2.42
N HIS A 180 -16.68 12.17 -2.06
CA HIS A 180 -18.08 11.83 -2.28
C HIS A 180 -18.75 11.57 -0.92
N GLY A 181 -19.50 12.56 -0.42
CA GLY A 181 -19.97 12.55 0.96
C GLY A 181 -18.80 12.60 1.93
N ASP A 182 -18.72 11.63 2.84
CA ASP A 182 -17.64 11.55 3.83
C ASP A 182 -16.41 10.77 3.33
N GLU A 183 -16.50 10.17 2.14
CA GLU A 183 -15.45 9.29 1.61
C GLU A 183 -14.58 9.99 0.58
N VAL A 184 -13.27 9.73 0.63
CA VAL A 184 -12.35 10.00 -0.47
C VAL A 184 -12.38 8.81 -1.41
N ARG A 185 -12.49 9.05 -2.73
CA ARG A 185 -12.58 7.99 -3.73
C ARG A 185 -11.68 8.26 -4.92
N VAL A 186 -11.08 7.20 -5.45
CA VAL A 186 -10.65 7.16 -6.85
C VAL A 186 -11.89 6.91 -7.69
N THR A 187 -12.19 7.81 -8.63
CA THR A 187 -13.50 7.88 -9.29
C THR A 187 -13.69 6.89 -10.44
N THR A 188 -12.65 6.14 -10.76
CA THR A 188 -12.61 5.12 -11.82
C THR A 188 -12.48 3.74 -11.20
N GLU A 189 -13.12 2.73 -11.78
CA GLU A 189 -12.85 1.33 -11.42
C GLU A 189 -11.51 0.89 -12.02
N LEU A 190 -10.65 0.30 -11.18
CA LEU A 190 -9.30 -0.10 -11.52
C LEU A 190 -9.19 -1.62 -11.71
N PRO A 191 -8.21 -2.10 -12.50
CA PRO A 191 -8.05 -3.51 -12.78
C PRO A 191 -7.79 -4.38 -11.54
N VAL A 192 -7.92 -5.70 -11.72
CA VAL A 192 -7.55 -6.70 -10.70
C VAL A 192 -6.08 -6.52 -10.29
N GLY A 193 -5.79 -6.68 -9.00
CA GLY A 193 -4.46 -6.50 -8.41
C GLY A 193 -4.22 -5.12 -7.78
N TYR A 194 -5.04 -4.11 -8.11
CA TYR A 194 -4.90 -2.75 -7.60
C TYR A 194 -5.45 -2.56 -6.18
N VAL A 195 -6.39 -3.40 -5.75
CA VAL A 195 -6.93 -3.34 -4.40
C VAL A 195 -5.79 -3.53 -3.38
N GLY A 196 -5.72 -2.62 -2.41
CA GLY A 196 -4.65 -2.54 -1.42
C GLY A 196 -3.47 -1.64 -1.80
N ALA A 197 -3.43 -1.13 -3.03
CA ALA A 197 -2.37 -0.23 -3.48
C ALA A 197 -2.39 1.13 -2.75
N PRO A 198 -1.22 1.75 -2.51
CA PRO A 198 -1.15 3.12 -2.03
C PRO A 198 -1.65 4.11 -3.09
N VAL A 199 -2.44 5.09 -2.64
CA VAL A 199 -3.00 6.16 -3.48
C VAL A 199 -2.30 7.47 -3.12
N PHE A 200 -1.67 8.12 -4.09
CA PHE A 200 -0.96 9.38 -3.92
C PHE A 200 -1.77 10.54 -4.49
N GLY A 201 -1.97 11.57 -3.69
CA GLY A 201 -2.60 12.83 -4.09
C GLY A 201 -1.57 13.93 -4.30
N VAL A 202 -1.91 14.86 -5.18
CA VAL A 202 -1.11 16.05 -5.45
C VAL A 202 -1.49 17.18 -4.48
N GLU A 203 -0.48 17.73 -3.84
CA GLU A 203 -0.57 18.93 -3.02
C GLU A 203 0.27 20.06 -3.61
N ALA A 204 -0.25 21.30 -3.54
CA ALA A 204 0.56 22.48 -3.81
C ALA A 204 1.43 22.77 -2.59
N GLY A 205 2.74 22.70 -2.77
CA GLY A 205 3.73 23.10 -1.80
C GLY A 205 3.74 24.61 -1.57
N PRO A 206 4.39 25.07 -0.48
CA PRO A 206 4.43 26.49 -0.10
C PRO A 206 5.02 27.41 -1.18
N ASP A 207 5.95 26.89 -1.99
CA ASP A 207 6.61 27.64 -3.07
C ASP A 207 6.01 27.35 -4.47
N GLY A 208 4.84 26.71 -4.52
CA GLY A 208 4.21 26.27 -5.77
C GLY A 208 4.77 24.97 -6.34
N GLU A 209 5.75 24.35 -5.66
CA GLU A 209 6.23 23.02 -6.00
C GLU A 209 5.14 21.96 -5.79
N VAL A 210 5.14 20.92 -6.62
CA VAL A 210 4.20 19.80 -6.48
C VAL A 210 4.75 18.82 -5.43
N ALA A 211 3.99 18.60 -4.37
CA ALA A 211 4.28 17.57 -3.37
C ALA A 211 3.31 16.40 -3.52
N LEU A 212 3.80 15.17 -3.40
CA LEU A 212 2.98 13.97 -3.35
C LEU A 212 2.78 13.54 -1.91
N ARG A 213 1.53 13.23 -1.57
CA ARG A 213 1.16 12.65 -0.28
C ARG A 213 0.44 11.35 -0.51
N CYS A 214 0.83 10.29 0.18
CA CYS A 214 0.06 9.06 0.18
C CYS A 214 -1.24 9.31 0.97
N LEU A 215 -2.36 9.47 0.27
CA LEU A 215 -3.67 9.73 0.84
C LEU A 215 -4.18 8.54 1.64
N GLY A 216 -3.80 7.32 1.25
CA GLY A 216 -4.31 6.12 1.87
C GLY A 216 -4.14 4.89 0.98
N LEU A 217 -5.00 3.91 1.25
CA LEU A 217 -5.01 2.62 0.59
C LEU A 217 -6.30 2.45 -0.24
N LEU A 218 -6.18 1.89 -1.45
CA LEU A 218 -7.29 1.64 -2.35
C LEU A 218 -8.14 0.44 -1.86
N LEU A 219 -9.44 0.67 -1.59
CA LEU A 219 -10.38 -0.37 -1.18
C LEU A 219 -11.09 -1.00 -2.40
N PRO A 220 -11.78 -2.14 -2.27
CA PRO A 220 -12.58 -2.72 -3.35
C PRO A 220 -13.58 -1.71 -3.94
N ALA A 221 -13.83 -1.82 -5.26
CA ALA A 221 -14.74 -0.93 -5.95
C ALA A 221 -16.15 -1.00 -5.36
N THR A 222 -16.80 0.17 -5.31
CA THR A 222 -18.23 0.33 -5.03
C THR A 222 -18.85 1.13 -6.18
N SER A 223 -20.17 1.38 -6.15
CA SER A 223 -20.81 2.22 -7.17
C SER A 223 -20.13 3.60 -7.23
N GLY A 224 -19.46 3.89 -8.34
CA GLY A 224 -18.76 5.16 -8.57
C GLY A 224 -17.26 5.15 -8.25
N GLY A 225 -16.62 3.98 -8.21
CA GLY A 225 -15.16 3.82 -8.11
C GLY A 225 -14.71 3.21 -6.77
N HIS A 226 -13.43 3.39 -6.46
CA HIS A 226 -12.80 2.79 -5.28
C HIS A 226 -12.74 3.79 -4.11
N PRO A 227 -13.33 3.46 -2.95
CA PRO A 227 -13.05 4.19 -1.72
C PRO A 227 -11.56 4.12 -1.36
N VAL A 228 -11.07 5.15 -0.68
CA VAL A 228 -9.71 5.20 -0.14
C VAL A 228 -9.80 5.12 1.39
N ALA A 229 -9.18 4.11 1.98
CA ALA A 229 -8.91 4.09 3.41
C ALA A 229 -7.86 5.16 3.72
N THR A 230 -8.29 6.33 4.16
CA THR A 230 -7.40 7.49 4.30
C THR A 230 -6.41 7.33 5.45
N PHE A 231 -5.21 7.89 5.30
CA PHE A 231 -4.10 7.65 6.23
C PHE A 231 -4.36 8.13 7.67
N ASP A 232 -5.15 9.20 7.84
CA ASP A 232 -5.62 9.66 9.16
C ASP A 232 -6.46 8.58 9.86
N ARG A 233 -7.34 7.90 9.12
CA ARG A 233 -8.14 6.79 9.63
C ARG A 233 -7.30 5.54 9.86
N ILE A 234 -6.37 5.22 8.96
CA ILE A 234 -5.43 4.10 9.10
C ILE A 234 -4.61 4.24 10.39
N ARG A 235 -3.97 5.40 10.61
CA ARG A 235 -3.19 5.67 11.83
C ARG A 235 -4.05 5.54 13.08
N SER A 236 -5.27 6.09 13.06
CA SER A 236 -6.18 5.99 14.20
C SER A 236 -6.57 4.53 14.51
N ALA A 237 -6.81 3.71 13.49
CA ALA A 237 -7.14 2.29 13.64
C ALA A 237 -5.94 1.48 14.17
N LEU A 238 -4.74 1.67 13.59
CA LEU A 238 -3.51 1.02 14.05
C LEU A 238 -3.17 1.40 15.50
N ALA A 239 -3.28 2.67 15.86
CA ALA A 239 -3.04 3.14 17.22
C ALA A 239 -4.03 2.51 18.22
N THR A 240 -5.31 2.39 17.84
CA THR A 240 -6.34 1.77 18.68
C THR A 240 -6.07 0.27 18.88
N ALA A 241 -5.76 -0.44 17.79
CA ALA A 241 -5.54 -1.87 17.83
C ALA A 241 -4.23 -2.26 18.55
N THR A 242 -3.24 -1.37 18.56
CA THR A 242 -1.95 -1.60 19.25
C THR A 242 -1.87 -1.00 20.65
N ALA A 243 -2.87 -0.24 21.09
CA ALA A 243 -2.88 0.40 22.41
C ALA A 243 -2.72 -0.58 23.58
N GLY A 244 -3.09 -1.85 23.40
CA GLY A 244 -2.94 -2.90 24.41
C GLY A 244 -1.60 -3.64 24.40
N TYR A 245 -0.72 -3.35 23.44
CA TYR A 245 0.59 -4.00 23.25
C TYR A 245 1.78 -3.08 23.57
N ARG A 246 1.52 -1.88 24.12
CA ARG A 246 2.51 -0.88 24.53
C ARG A 246 2.97 -1.08 25.97
#